data_AF-A0A1F5LH76-F1
#
_entry.id   AF-A0A1F5LH76-F1
#
_cell.length_a   1.000
_cell.length_b   1.000
_cell.length_c   1.000
_cell.angle_alpha   90.00
_cell.angle_beta   90.00
_cell.angle_gamma   90.00
#
_symmetry.space_group_name_H-M   'P 1'
#
loop_
_entity.id
_entity.type
_entity.pdbx_description
1 polymer ?
#
loop_
_entity_poly.entity_id
_entity_poly.type
_entity_poly.pdbx_seq_one_letter_code
_entity_poly.pdbx_strand_id
1 'polypeptide(L)'
;MTTITQNPGNGDINTEKSFDVEQQREGALVAGLPKSLGAGSALALGAFGTTLTTLSLSLMEWRGVTTNNVFVGNFFFIAAFGLVVTAQWELSIGNGFAYTVFSAFGLFYAGYGALLTPAFGVAQAYGGDSTAEYNNAVGFFMILWTVFVFTFLIASLPSNIAYILVFLFVDLGFLTVAASYFAMADGHAASAEALKKSGGVFCFLAGLVGWYIVFHLLLKDSLLEIPLGDTSRIFGKKKTH
;
A
#
# COMPACT_ATOMS: atom_id res chain seq x y z
N MET A 1 62.70 3.51 -53.45
CA MET A 1 63.90 4.35 -53.25
C MET A 1 63.51 5.75 -53.70
N THR A 2 63.49 6.81 -52.88
CA THR A 2 64.24 7.01 -51.61
C THR A 2 63.44 7.88 -50.61
N THR A 3 63.68 7.69 -49.31
CA THR A 3 63.11 8.39 -48.12
C THR A 3 63.95 9.65 -47.77
N ILE A 4 63.61 10.63 -46.91
CA ILE A 4 62.58 10.88 -45.87
C ILE A 4 62.10 12.37 -46.04
N THR A 5 61.05 12.91 -45.39
CA THR A 5 61.04 13.51 -44.03
C THR A 5 59.61 13.77 -43.51
N GLN A 6 59.44 13.94 -42.19
CA GLN A 6 58.16 14.07 -41.49
C GLN A 6 58.13 15.33 -40.59
N ASN A 7 56.97 16.03 -40.54
CA ASN A 7 56.53 16.98 -39.50
C ASN A 7 57.29 18.34 -39.34
N PRO A 8 56.76 19.35 -38.59
CA PRO A 8 55.44 19.41 -37.91
C PRO A 8 54.61 20.73 -38.05
N GLY A 9 53.29 20.61 -37.81
CA GLY A 9 52.48 21.58 -37.04
C GLY A 9 51.84 22.79 -37.73
N ASN A 10 50.50 22.92 -37.59
CA ASN A 10 49.78 24.01 -36.88
C ASN A 10 48.31 24.17 -37.39
N GLY A 11 47.36 24.46 -36.49
CA GLY A 11 45.91 24.63 -36.78
C GLY A 11 45.16 23.30 -37.00
N ASP A 12 44.00 23.00 -36.42
CA ASP A 12 42.92 23.88 -36.00
C ASP A 12 42.04 23.29 -34.88
N ILE A 13 41.61 24.18 -33.98
CA ILE A 13 40.33 24.22 -33.26
C ILE A 13 39.86 22.91 -32.57
N ASN A 14 40.03 22.88 -31.24
CA ASN A 14 39.21 22.03 -30.36
C ASN A 14 37.75 22.48 -30.40
N THR A 15 36.90 21.82 -31.18
CA THR A 15 35.45 21.81 -30.92
C THR A 15 35.16 20.79 -29.82
N GLU A 16 34.46 21.24 -28.79
CA GLU A 16 34.06 20.40 -27.66
C GLU A 16 33.26 19.19 -28.16
N LYS A 17 33.60 18.00 -27.65
CA LYS A 17 32.65 16.88 -27.67
C LYS A 17 31.51 17.22 -26.72
N SER A 18 30.48 17.88 -27.25
CA SER A 18 29.13 17.78 -26.69
C SER A 18 28.86 16.30 -26.46
N PHE A 19 28.73 15.91 -25.20
CA PHE A 19 28.18 14.61 -24.86
C PHE A 19 26.68 14.72 -25.16
N ASP A 20 26.25 14.21 -26.31
CA ASP A 20 24.87 14.32 -26.76
C ASP A 20 23.95 13.42 -25.90
N VAL A 21 23.60 13.94 -24.72
CA VAL A 21 22.70 13.32 -23.73
C VAL A 21 21.34 12.97 -24.33
N GLU A 22 20.93 13.62 -25.41
CA GLU A 22 19.70 13.31 -26.15
C GLU A 22 19.74 11.94 -26.83
N GLN A 23 20.89 11.46 -27.31
CA GLN A 23 20.95 10.18 -28.04
C GLN A 23 20.75 8.95 -27.12
N GLN A 24 20.85 9.12 -25.80
CA GLN A 24 20.44 8.10 -24.82
C GLN A 24 18.95 8.13 -24.44
N ARG A 25 18.18 9.14 -24.86
CA ARG A 25 16.73 9.22 -24.58
C ARG A 25 15.86 8.46 -25.57
N GLU A 26 16.36 8.17 -26.78
CA GLU A 26 15.60 7.46 -27.82
C GLU A 26 15.62 5.93 -27.69
N GLY A 27 16.27 5.40 -26.65
CA GLY A 27 16.18 4.01 -26.21
C GLY A 27 14.85 3.65 -25.54
N ALA A 28 13.74 3.93 -26.24
CA ALA A 28 12.34 3.63 -25.92
C ALA A 28 12.06 3.05 -24.52
N LEU A 29 11.67 3.92 -23.58
CA LEU A 29 10.78 3.54 -22.48
C LEU A 29 9.42 3.14 -23.08
N VAL A 30 9.35 1.92 -23.63
CA VAL A 30 8.11 1.19 -23.76
C VAL A 30 7.60 1.03 -22.33
N ALA A 31 6.63 1.87 -21.96
CA ALA A 31 5.87 1.74 -20.73
C ALA A 31 5.04 0.45 -20.81
N GLY A 32 5.72 -0.68 -20.61
CA GLY A 32 5.11 -1.97 -20.41
C GLY A 32 4.23 -1.93 -19.16
N LEU A 33 3.30 -2.88 -19.07
CA LEU A 33 2.54 -3.11 -17.85
C LEU A 33 3.50 -3.21 -16.65
N PRO A 34 3.14 -2.68 -15.47
CA PRO A 34 3.97 -2.78 -14.27
C PRO A 34 4.40 -4.23 -14.06
N LYS A 35 5.71 -4.46 -14.01
CA LYS A 35 6.26 -5.78 -13.70
C LYS A 35 5.83 -6.12 -12.28
N SER A 36 5.38 -7.34 -12.03
CA SER A 36 5.04 -7.84 -10.69
C SER A 36 5.82 -9.12 -10.44
N LEU A 37 6.12 -9.39 -9.16
CA LEU A 37 6.78 -10.63 -8.74
C LEU A 37 5.84 -11.85 -8.77
N GLY A 38 4.59 -11.70 -9.22
CA GLY A 38 3.60 -12.79 -9.29
C GLY A 38 3.34 -13.39 -7.90
N ALA A 39 3.79 -14.62 -7.69
CA ALA A 39 3.75 -15.29 -6.39
C ALA A 39 4.46 -14.50 -5.28
N GLY A 40 5.47 -13.67 -5.58
CA GLY A 40 6.11 -12.79 -4.59
C GLY A 40 5.17 -11.72 -4.03
N SER A 41 4.31 -11.13 -4.88
CA SER A 41 3.28 -10.17 -4.47
C SER A 41 2.15 -10.86 -3.69
N ALA A 42 1.92 -12.16 -3.91
CA ALA A 42 0.91 -12.95 -3.20
C ALA A 42 1.21 -13.08 -1.69
N LEU A 43 2.49 -13.10 -1.28
CA LEU A 43 2.86 -13.10 0.14
C LEU A 43 2.43 -11.79 0.83
N ALA A 44 2.71 -10.63 0.20
CA ALA A 44 2.30 -9.33 0.72
C ALA A 44 0.77 -9.22 0.84
N LEU A 45 0.03 -9.64 -0.19
CA LEU A 45 -1.43 -9.63 -0.19
C LEU A 45 -2.03 -10.63 0.80
N GLY A 46 -1.39 -11.79 1.02
CA GLY A 46 -1.78 -12.76 2.04
C GLY A 46 -1.50 -12.28 3.47
N ALA A 47 -0.37 -11.60 3.68
CA ALA A 47 -0.03 -10.96 4.94
C ALA A 47 -1.02 -9.82 5.29
N PHE A 48 -1.34 -8.99 4.30
CA PHE A 48 -2.40 -7.98 4.39
C PHE A 48 -3.76 -8.61 4.68
N GLY A 49 -4.18 -9.60 3.90
CA GLY A 49 -5.48 -10.29 4.05
C GLY A 49 -5.62 -10.95 5.42
N THR A 50 -4.60 -11.67 5.88
CA THR A 50 -4.56 -12.29 7.23
C THR A 50 -4.70 -11.24 8.32
N THR A 51 -3.92 -10.16 8.25
CA THR A 51 -3.90 -9.13 9.29
C THR A 51 -5.19 -8.33 9.30
N LEU A 52 -5.71 -7.93 8.13
CA LEU A 52 -6.93 -7.13 8.03
C LEU A 52 -8.16 -7.94 8.44
N THR A 53 -8.31 -9.18 7.96
CA THR A 53 -9.45 -10.02 8.35
C THR A 53 -9.44 -10.33 9.85
N THR A 54 -8.28 -10.65 10.44
CA THR A 54 -8.20 -10.94 11.88
C THR A 54 -8.50 -9.72 12.75
N LEU A 55 -8.00 -8.53 12.39
CA LEU A 55 -8.38 -7.27 13.03
C LEU A 55 -9.88 -7.00 12.88
N SER A 56 -10.45 -7.16 11.69
CA SER A 56 -11.87 -6.94 11.41
C SER A 56 -12.82 -7.78 12.27
N LEU A 57 -12.49 -9.05 12.50
CA LEU A 57 -13.28 -9.92 13.37
C LEU A 57 -13.37 -9.34 14.80
N SER A 58 -12.28 -8.73 15.29
CA SER A 58 -12.22 -8.05 16.59
C SER A 58 -12.89 -6.67 16.59
N LEU A 59 -12.77 -5.90 15.50
CA LEU A 59 -13.49 -4.62 15.35
C LEU A 59 -15.02 -4.82 15.31
N MET A 60 -15.48 -5.94 14.77
CA MET A 60 -16.89 -6.37 14.82
C MET A 60 -17.28 -7.08 16.14
N GLU A 61 -16.34 -7.26 17.07
CA GLU A 61 -16.51 -7.95 18.36
C GLU A 61 -17.02 -9.38 18.25
N TRP A 62 -16.66 -10.09 17.18
CA TRP A 62 -17.08 -11.48 16.98
C TRP A 62 -16.58 -12.35 18.14
N ARG A 63 -17.47 -13.20 18.64
CA ARG A 63 -17.24 -14.02 19.85
C ARG A 63 -16.95 -13.21 21.13
N GLY A 64 -17.27 -11.91 21.16
CA GLY A 64 -17.05 -11.04 22.31
C GLY A 64 -15.59 -10.58 22.47
N VAL A 65 -14.77 -10.68 21.43
CA VAL A 65 -13.37 -10.22 21.48
C VAL A 65 -13.34 -8.71 21.25
N THR A 66 -13.04 -7.94 22.30
CA THR A 66 -12.94 -6.47 22.27
C THR A 66 -11.49 -5.96 22.35
N THR A 67 -10.56 -6.81 22.81
CA THR A 67 -9.14 -6.47 23.04
C THR A 67 -8.27 -6.83 21.83
N ASN A 68 -7.72 -5.81 21.17
CA ASN A 68 -6.97 -5.99 19.91
C ASN A 68 -5.48 -6.39 20.11
N ASN A 69 -4.95 -6.39 21.34
CA ASN A 69 -3.51 -6.53 21.58
C ASN A 69 -2.92 -7.87 21.10
N VAL A 70 -3.72 -8.94 20.99
CA VAL A 70 -3.27 -10.22 20.43
C VAL A 70 -2.81 -10.10 18.97
N PHE A 71 -3.34 -9.13 18.22
CA PHE A 71 -2.98 -8.89 16.82
C PHE A 71 -1.69 -8.07 16.64
N VAL A 72 -1.08 -7.58 17.72
CA VAL A 72 0.23 -6.89 17.68
C VAL A 72 1.32 -7.75 17.04
N GLY A 73 1.27 -9.08 17.26
CA GLY A 73 2.14 -10.02 16.56
C GLY A 73 1.94 -10.01 15.04
N ASN A 74 0.69 -10.00 14.57
CA ASN A 74 0.36 -9.88 13.14
C ASN A 74 0.84 -8.53 12.59
N PHE A 75 0.61 -7.43 13.32
CA PHE A 75 0.97 -6.09 12.89
C PHE A 75 2.47 -5.92 12.63
N PHE A 76 3.33 -6.41 13.52
CA PHE A 76 4.79 -6.29 13.33
C PHE A 76 5.39 -7.38 12.44
N PHE A 77 5.06 -8.66 12.67
CA PHE A 77 5.78 -9.77 12.03
C PHE A 77 5.17 -10.25 10.72
N ILE A 78 3.84 -10.19 10.57
CA ILE A 78 3.17 -10.58 9.32
C ILE A 78 3.05 -9.37 8.40
N ALA A 79 2.37 -8.32 8.86
CA ALA A 79 2.10 -7.14 8.07
C ALA A 79 3.34 -6.27 7.87
N ALA A 80 3.88 -5.61 8.91
CA ALA A 80 4.95 -4.64 8.72
C ALA A 80 6.19 -5.26 8.06
N PHE A 81 6.70 -6.39 8.59
CA PHE A 81 7.84 -7.07 7.99
C PHE A 81 7.52 -7.61 6.59
N GLY A 82 6.44 -8.39 6.42
CA GLY A 82 6.10 -9.00 5.14
C GLY A 82 5.82 -7.98 4.03
N LEU A 83 5.02 -6.95 4.32
CA LEU A 83 4.69 -5.90 3.35
C LEU A 83 5.89 -5.02 3.00
N VAL A 84 6.64 -4.51 3.99
CA VAL A 84 7.77 -3.60 3.72
C VAL A 84 8.91 -4.34 3.02
N VAL A 85 9.18 -5.60 3.36
CA VAL A 85 10.19 -6.41 2.65
C VAL A 85 9.75 -6.66 1.20
N THR A 86 8.52 -7.10 0.94
CA THR A 86 8.03 -7.30 -0.44
C THR A 86 8.02 -6.00 -1.23
N ALA A 87 7.71 -4.85 -0.61
CA ALA A 87 7.80 -3.54 -1.25
C ALA A 87 9.19 -3.26 -1.85
N GLN A 88 10.28 -3.61 -1.15
CA GLN A 88 11.64 -3.35 -1.66
C GLN A 88 11.93 -4.15 -2.94
N TRP A 89 11.39 -5.37 -3.04
CA TRP A 89 11.49 -6.20 -4.24
C TRP A 89 10.61 -5.68 -5.38
N GLU A 90 9.40 -5.18 -5.10
CA GLU A 90 8.57 -4.50 -6.10
C GLU A 90 9.27 -3.23 -6.64
N LEU A 91 9.95 -2.46 -5.78
CA LEU A 91 10.76 -1.31 -6.20
C LEU A 91 11.91 -1.73 -7.12
N SER A 92 12.62 -2.82 -6.81
CA SER A 92 13.79 -3.27 -7.58
C SER A 92 13.42 -3.74 -9.01
N ILE A 93 12.19 -4.17 -9.24
CA ILE A 93 11.67 -4.50 -10.58
C ILE A 93 10.94 -3.32 -11.27
N GLY A 94 10.88 -2.15 -10.63
CA GLY A 94 10.29 -0.92 -11.17
C GLY A 94 8.80 -0.73 -10.90
N ASN A 95 8.18 -1.52 -10.01
CA ASN A 95 6.77 -1.41 -9.65
C ASN A 95 6.52 -0.37 -8.54
N GLY A 96 6.71 0.91 -8.89
CA GLY A 96 6.55 2.02 -7.94
C GLY A 96 5.18 2.09 -7.26
N PHE A 97 4.10 1.63 -7.92
CA PHE A 97 2.77 1.58 -7.33
C PHE A 97 2.69 0.54 -6.20
N ALA A 98 3.05 -0.72 -6.47
CA ALA A 98 3.02 -1.77 -5.46
C ALA A 98 4.02 -1.51 -4.32
N TYR A 99 5.22 -0.97 -4.63
CA TYR A 99 6.15 -0.48 -3.61
C TYR A 99 5.49 0.51 -2.65
N THR A 100 4.80 1.53 -3.19
CA THR A 100 4.18 2.58 -2.37
C THR A 100 3.03 2.01 -1.54
N VAL A 101 2.16 1.20 -2.14
CA VAL A 101 1.02 0.56 -1.47
C VAL A 101 1.47 -0.38 -0.35
N PHE A 102 2.39 -1.31 -0.63
CA PHE A 102 2.86 -2.27 0.38
C PHE A 102 3.66 -1.57 1.49
N SER A 103 4.51 -0.59 1.16
CA SER A 103 5.21 0.21 2.19
C SER A 103 4.22 0.96 3.07
N ALA A 104 3.22 1.62 2.48
CA ALA A 104 2.21 2.37 3.21
C ALA A 104 1.42 1.48 4.18
N PHE A 105 0.89 0.34 3.73
CA PHE A 105 0.15 -0.57 4.62
C PHE A 105 1.04 -1.22 5.68
N GLY A 106 2.27 -1.61 5.34
CA GLY A 106 3.22 -2.16 6.31
C GLY A 106 3.54 -1.16 7.43
N LEU A 107 3.77 0.11 7.08
CA LEU A 107 4.04 1.17 8.04
C LEU A 107 2.78 1.60 8.82
N PHE A 108 1.59 1.57 8.21
CA PHE A 108 0.32 1.73 8.92
C PHE A 108 0.18 0.69 10.03
N TYR A 109 0.38 -0.59 9.71
CA TYR A 109 0.28 -1.66 10.71
C TYR A 109 1.36 -1.56 11.79
N ALA A 110 2.60 -1.20 11.44
CA ALA A 110 3.64 -0.92 12.42
C ALA A 110 3.23 0.20 13.39
N GLY A 111 2.67 1.31 12.86
CA GLY A 111 2.15 2.42 13.65
C GLY A 111 0.98 2.03 14.54
N TYR A 112 -0.03 1.34 13.99
CA TYR A 112 -1.21 0.90 14.74
C TYR A 112 -0.86 -0.15 15.82
N GLY A 113 0.05 -1.07 15.49
CA GLY A 113 0.64 -2.00 16.47
C GLY A 113 1.41 -1.27 17.56
N ALA A 114 2.05 -0.13 17.25
CA ALA A 114 2.73 0.67 18.26
C ALA A 114 1.76 1.37 19.23
N LEU A 115 0.62 1.89 18.74
CA LEU A 115 -0.44 2.44 19.60
C LEU A 115 -0.92 1.41 20.65
N LEU A 116 -1.07 0.15 20.24
CA LEU A 116 -1.56 -0.95 21.06
C LEU A 116 -0.49 -1.63 21.93
N THR A 117 0.80 -1.32 21.74
CA THR A 117 1.90 -1.97 22.47
C THR A 117 2.19 -1.19 23.76
N PRO A 118 1.90 -1.73 24.97
CA PRO A 118 2.03 -0.96 26.20
C PRO A 118 3.46 -0.48 26.48
N ALA A 119 4.48 -1.20 25.99
CA ALA A 119 5.89 -0.87 26.15
C ALA A 119 6.33 0.42 25.42
N PHE A 120 5.56 0.92 24.43
CA PHE A 120 5.83 2.21 23.80
C PHE A 120 5.14 3.39 24.50
N GLY A 121 4.31 3.13 25.52
CA GLY A 121 3.74 4.18 26.38
C GLY A 121 2.78 5.16 25.71
N VAL A 122 2.33 4.92 24.47
CA VAL A 122 1.53 5.91 23.72
C VAL A 122 0.26 6.31 24.46
N ALA A 123 -0.61 5.35 24.81
CA ALA A 123 -1.82 5.65 25.60
C ALA A 123 -1.51 6.21 27.00
N GLN A 124 -0.35 5.86 27.59
CA GLN A 124 0.05 6.35 28.92
C GLN A 124 0.39 7.84 28.89
N ALA A 125 0.94 8.35 27.78
CA ALA A 125 1.21 9.78 27.60
C ALA A 125 -0.06 10.65 27.65
N TYR A 126 -1.22 10.08 27.32
CA TYR A 126 -2.54 10.72 27.40
C TYR A 126 -3.33 10.38 28.68
N GLY A 127 -2.69 9.74 29.67
CA GLY A 127 -3.35 9.27 30.90
C GLY A 127 -4.27 8.06 30.74
N GLY A 128 -4.29 7.41 29.58
CA GLY A 128 -5.14 6.27 29.25
C GLY A 128 -5.69 6.33 27.81
N ASP A 129 -6.22 5.22 27.33
CA ASP A 129 -6.87 5.10 26.01
C ASP A 129 -8.32 5.64 25.98
N SER A 130 -8.88 5.91 27.16
CA SER A 130 -10.26 6.34 27.36
C SER A 130 -10.41 7.86 27.39
N THR A 131 -9.33 8.63 27.20
CA THR A 131 -9.39 10.10 27.22
C THR A 131 -9.81 10.67 25.86
N ALA A 132 -10.54 11.78 25.88
CA ALA A 132 -10.97 12.46 24.65
C ALA A 132 -9.77 12.94 23.80
N GLU A 133 -8.64 13.28 24.44
CA GLU A 133 -7.41 13.67 23.75
C GLU A 133 -6.79 12.48 22.99
N TYR A 134 -6.65 11.31 23.64
CA TYR A 134 -6.18 10.09 22.98
C TYR A 134 -7.07 9.72 21.80
N ASN A 135 -8.40 9.73 22.01
CA ASN A 135 -9.35 9.38 20.97
C ASN A 135 -9.27 10.36 19.78
N ASN A 136 -9.19 11.67 20.01
CA ASN A 136 -8.94 12.64 18.93
C ASN A 136 -7.60 12.39 18.20
N ALA A 137 -6.52 12.10 18.93
CA ALA A 137 -5.20 11.83 18.33
C ALA A 137 -5.21 10.57 17.45
N VAL A 138 -5.84 9.48 17.89
CA VAL A 138 -5.99 8.26 17.08
C VAL A 138 -6.99 8.46 15.92
N GLY A 139 -8.02 9.28 16.11
CA GLY A 139 -8.90 9.74 15.03
C GLY A 139 -8.13 10.50 13.94
N PHE A 140 -7.23 11.42 14.31
CA PHE A 140 -6.34 12.13 13.38
C PHE A 140 -5.37 11.17 12.66
N PHE A 141 -4.80 10.19 13.37
CA PHE A 141 -4.00 9.14 12.73
C PHE A 141 -4.82 8.41 11.66
N MET A 142 -6.00 7.89 12.02
CA MET A 142 -6.85 7.11 11.10
C MET A 142 -7.37 7.93 9.91
N ILE A 143 -7.78 9.19 10.09
CA ILE A 143 -8.32 10.00 8.98
C ILE A 143 -7.23 10.42 7.98
N LEU A 144 -6.00 10.68 8.42
CA LEU A 144 -4.89 10.94 7.50
C LEU A 144 -4.50 9.68 6.71
N TRP A 145 -4.55 8.50 7.33
CA TRP A 145 -4.40 7.23 6.61
C TRP A 145 -5.55 6.98 5.63
N THR A 146 -6.79 7.36 5.96
CA THR A 146 -7.92 7.34 5.01
C THR A 146 -7.60 8.18 3.77
N VAL A 147 -7.20 9.44 3.95
CA VAL A 147 -6.81 10.32 2.83
C VAL A 147 -5.72 9.70 1.96
N PHE A 148 -4.75 9.00 2.55
CA PHE A 148 -3.71 8.31 1.78
C PHE A 148 -4.25 7.10 1.00
N VAL A 149 -5.12 6.28 1.60
CA VAL A 149 -5.79 5.15 0.92
C VAL A 149 -6.68 5.65 -0.22
N PHE A 150 -7.37 6.78 -0.06
CA PHE A 150 -8.14 7.42 -1.13
C PHE A 150 -7.29 7.74 -2.37
N THR A 151 -6.02 8.13 -2.19
CA THR A 151 -5.10 8.34 -3.33
C THR A 151 -4.80 7.02 -4.06
N PHE A 152 -4.68 5.90 -3.35
CA PHE A 152 -4.51 4.58 -3.95
C PHE A 152 -5.78 4.10 -4.65
N LEU A 153 -6.97 4.37 -4.09
CA LEU A 153 -8.25 4.10 -4.74
C LEU A 153 -8.30 4.77 -6.13
N ILE A 154 -8.04 6.08 -6.21
CA ILE A 154 -8.01 6.82 -7.48
C ILE A 154 -6.94 6.25 -8.43
N ALA A 155 -5.71 6.04 -7.93
CA ALA A 155 -4.61 5.51 -8.73
C ALA A 155 -4.86 4.07 -9.23
N SER A 156 -5.70 3.29 -8.54
CA SER A 156 -6.05 1.92 -8.91
C SER A 156 -7.11 1.80 -10.02
N LEU A 157 -7.84 2.88 -10.35
CA LEU A 157 -8.94 2.84 -11.34
C LEU A 157 -8.53 2.23 -12.70
N PRO A 158 -7.32 2.44 -13.24
CA PRO A 158 -6.88 1.80 -14.51
C PRO A 158 -6.36 0.36 -14.36
N SER A 159 -6.43 -0.25 -13.18
CA SER A 159 -5.91 -1.60 -12.92
C SER A 159 -6.96 -2.71 -13.11
N ASN A 160 -7.61 -3.15 -12.04
CA ASN A 160 -8.70 -4.10 -12.08
C ASN A 160 -9.70 -3.90 -10.94
N ILE A 161 -10.91 -4.45 -11.10
CA ILE A 161 -12.03 -4.33 -10.15
C ILE A 161 -11.63 -4.85 -8.76
N ALA A 162 -10.87 -5.95 -8.67
CA ALA A 162 -10.47 -6.51 -7.39
C ALA A 162 -9.62 -5.52 -6.55
N TYR A 163 -8.60 -4.87 -7.15
CA TYR A 163 -7.83 -3.84 -6.44
C TYR A 163 -8.69 -2.62 -6.07
N ILE A 164 -9.54 -2.14 -6.98
CA ILE A 164 -10.44 -1.00 -6.73
C ILE A 164 -11.34 -1.30 -5.51
N LEU A 165 -11.90 -2.51 -5.43
CA LEU A 165 -12.72 -2.94 -4.30
C LEU A 165 -11.93 -3.03 -2.99
N VAL A 166 -10.69 -3.54 -3.02
CA VAL A 166 -9.81 -3.53 -1.83
C VAL A 166 -9.63 -2.11 -1.32
N PHE A 167 -9.19 -1.17 -2.17
CA PHE A 167 -8.96 0.21 -1.72
C PHE A 167 -10.25 0.90 -1.28
N LEU A 168 -11.37 0.71 -1.99
CA LEU A 168 -12.67 1.29 -1.62
C LEU A 168 -13.14 0.82 -0.25
N PHE A 169 -13.05 -0.49 0.02
CA PHE A 169 -13.47 -1.04 1.30
C PHE A 169 -12.49 -0.70 2.44
N VAL A 170 -11.18 -0.59 2.18
CA VAL A 170 -10.24 -0.09 3.19
C VAL A 170 -10.50 1.38 3.50
N ASP A 171 -10.76 2.22 2.49
CA ASP A 171 -11.04 3.64 2.64
C ASP A 171 -12.27 3.88 3.53
N LEU A 172 -13.40 3.26 3.19
CA LEU A 172 -14.63 3.29 4.00
C LEU A 172 -14.40 2.70 5.41
N GLY A 173 -13.58 1.66 5.52
CA GLY A 173 -13.19 1.05 6.79
C GLY A 173 -12.42 2.01 7.70
N PHE A 174 -11.38 2.66 7.17
CA PHE A 174 -10.55 3.61 7.92
C PHE A 174 -11.32 4.89 8.24
N LEU A 175 -12.17 5.37 7.32
CA LEU A 175 -13.04 6.53 7.52
C LEU A 175 -14.00 6.31 8.69
N THR A 176 -14.68 5.16 8.74
CA THR A 176 -15.64 4.83 9.80
C THR A 176 -14.95 4.50 11.13
N VAL A 177 -13.76 3.90 11.11
CA VAL A 177 -12.93 3.77 12.33
C VAL A 177 -12.45 5.14 12.83
N ALA A 178 -12.01 6.06 11.97
CA ALA A 178 -11.66 7.43 12.38
C ALA A 178 -12.85 8.15 13.03
N ALA A 179 -14.02 8.08 12.39
CA ALA A 179 -15.26 8.62 12.94
C ALA A 179 -15.66 7.97 14.28
N SER A 180 -15.35 6.69 14.50
CA SER A 180 -15.60 6.02 15.78
C SER A 180 -14.79 6.63 16.92
N TYR A 181 -13.52 6.98 16.68
CA TYR A 181 -12.67 7.62 17.68
C TYR A 181 -13.16 9.06 17.98
N PHE A 182 -13.52 9.85 16.98
CA PHE A 182 -14.10 11.19 17.21
C PHE A 182 -15.43 11.11 17.97
N ALA A 183 -16.33 10.20 17.59
CA ALA A 183 -17.58 9.98 18.32
C ALA A 183 -17.35 9.56 19.78
N MET A 184 -16.30 8.79 20.08
CA MET A 184 -15.92 8.45 21.45
C MET A 184 -15.40 9.67 22.22
N ALA A 185 -14.57 10.51 21.59
CA ALA A 185 -14.08 11.76 22.18
C ALA A 185 -15.22 12.75 22.51
N ASP A 186 -16.26 12.79 21.67
CA ASP A 186 -17.48 13.57 21.89
C ASP A 186 -18.47 12.93 22.90
N GLY A 187 -18.13 11.78 23.49
CA GLY A 187 -18.97 11.08 24.49
C GLY A 187 -20.09 10.20 23.89
N HIS A 188 -20.18 10.06 22.58
CA HIS A 188 -21.21 9.28 21.88
C HIS A 188 -20.83 7.79 21.77
N ALA A 189 -20.62 7.12 22.91
CA ALA A 189 -20.09 5.76 22.99
C ALA A 189 -20.84 4.72 22.11
N ALA A 190 -22.18 4.76 22.06
CA ALA A 190 -22.97 3.85 21.23
C ALA A 190 -22.76 4.09 19.72
N SER A 191 -22.65 5.35 19.30
CA SER A 191 -22.32 5.71 17.91
C SER A 191 -20.89 5.31 17.55
N ALA A 192 -19.95 5.48 18.48
CA ALA A 192 -18.56 5.03 18.32
C ALA A 192 -18.49 3.51 18.12
N GLU A 193 -19.17 2.72 18.95
CA GLU A 193 -19.24 1.26 18.80
C GLU A 193 -19.82 0.85 17.43
N ALA A 194 -20.93 1.45 17.02
CA ALA A 194 -21.56 1.18 15.72
C ALA A 194 -20.65 1.53 14.52
N LEU A 195 -19.97 2.68 14.58
CA LEU A 195 -19.01 3.12 13.56
C LEU A 195 -17.78 2.20 13.49
N LYS A 196 -17.24 1.78 14.65
CA LYS A 196 -16.12 0.83 14.75
C LYS A 196 -16.48 -0.54 14.15
N LYS A 197 -17.69 -1.03 14.44
CA LYS A 197 -18.23 -2.28 13.87
C LYS A 197 -18.45 -2.15 12.36
N SER A 198 -18.96 -1.01 11.88
CA SER A 198 -19.10 -0.73 10.44
C SER A 198 -17.74 -0.74 9.73
N GLY A 199 -16.71 -0.14 10.33
CA GLY A 199 -15.35 -0.19 9.80
C GLY A 199 -14.75 -1.59 9.79
N GLY A 200 -15.05 -2.39 10.82
CA GLY A 200 -14.75 -3.82 10.85
C GLY A 200 -15.35 -4.59 9.67
N VAL A 201 -16.62 -4.32 9.31
CA VAL A 201 -17.31 -4.93 8.15
C VAL A 201 -16.61 -4.56 6.84
N PHE A 202 -16.33 -3.27 6.59
CA PHE A 202 -15.68 -2.86 5.35
C PHE A 202 -14.26 -3.46 5.22
N CYS A 203 -13.45 -3.36 6.29
CA CYS A 203 -12.14 -4.01 6.32
C CYS A 203 -12.22 -5.55 6.15
N PHE A 204 -13.29 -6.20 6.58
CA PHE A 204 -13.49 -7.65 6.38
C PHE A 204 -13.73 -7.96 4.90
N LEU A 205 -14.59 -7.18 4.23
CA LEU A 205 -14.84 -7.29 2.79
C LEU A 205 -13.56 -7.03 1.98
N ALA A 206 -12.78 -5.99 2.33
CA ALA A 206 -11.47 -5.75 1.74
C ALA A 206 -10.53 -6.95 1.89
N GLY A 207 -10.49 -7.54 3.09
CA GLY A 207 -9.70 -8.72 3.38
C GLY A 207 -10.11 -9.95 2.54
N LEU A 208 -11.41 -10.19 2.37
CA LEU A 208 -11.93 -11.26 1.50
C LEU A 208 -11.56 -11.05 0.02
N VAL A 209 -11.62 -9.81 -0.49
CA VAL A 209 -11.16 -9.51 -1.86
C VAL A 209 -9.62 -9.66 -1.95
N GLY A 210 -8.88 -9.31 -0.89
CA GLY A 210 -7.45 -9.59 -0.79
C GLY A 210 -7.14 -11.09 -0.92
N TRP A 211 -7.86 -11.94 -0.18
CA TRP A 211 -7.76 -13.40 -0.28
C TRP A 211 -8.08 -13.93 -1.69
N TYR A 212 -9.07 -13.34 -2.37
CA TYR A 212 -9.37 -13.66 -3.76
C TYR A 212 -8.21 -13.33 -4.72
N ILE A 213 -7.54 -12.18 -4.55
CA ILE A 213 -6.36 -11.82 -5.36
C ILE A 213 -5.19 -12.76 -5.06
N VAL A 214 -4.96 -13.13 -3.79
CA VAL A 214 -3.94 -14.14 -3.42
C VAL A 214 -4.22 -15.47 -4.10
N PHE A 215 -5.47 -15.93 -4.09
CA PHE A 215 -5.87 -17.18 -4.73
C PHE A 215 -5.66 -17.14 -6.25
N HIS A 216 -6.03 -16.03 -6.91
CA HIS A 216 -5.69 -15.80 -8.33
C HIS A 216 -4.18 -15.92 -8.58
N LEU A 217 -3.34 -15.21 -7.80
CA LEU A 217 -1.89 -15.20 -8.02
C LEU A 217 -1.23 -16.57 -7.82
N LEU A 218 -1.73 -17.40 -6.89
CA LEU A 218 -1.22 -18.74 -6.66
C LEU A 218 -1.69 -19.78 -7.70
N LEU A 219 -2.90 -19.60 -8.25
CA LEU A 219 -3.47 -20.52 -9.24
C LEU A 219 -3.10 -20.22 -10.69
N LYS A 220 -2.74 -18.97 -11.01
CA LYS A 220 -2.54 -18.48 -12.37
C LYS A 220 -1.58 -19.34 -13.20
N ASP A 221 -0.46 -19.75 -12.60
CA ASP A 221 0.59 -20.50 -13.29
C ASP A 221 0.43 -22.03 -13.19
N SER A 222 -0.65 -22.52 -12.57
CA SER A 222 -0.78 -23.94 -12.19
C SER A 222 -2.12 -24.62 -12.51
N LEU A 223 -3.27 -23.99 -12.17
CA LEU A 223 -4.57 -24.69 -12.18
C LEU A 223 -5.68 -23.91 -12.90
N LEU A 224 -5.82 -22.60 -12.66
CA LEU A 224 -6.94 -21.82 -13.18
C LEU A 224 -6.63 -20.31 -13.14
N GLU A 225 -6.81 -19.63 -14.26
CA GLU A 225 -6.80 -18.16 -14.30
C GLU A 225 -8.20 -17.61 -13.99
N ILE A 226 -8.37 -17.07 -12.78
CA ILE A 226 -9.63 -16.48 -12.31
C ILE A 226 -9.64 -14.97 -12.64
N PRO A 227 -10.69 -14.39 -13.25
CA PRO A 227 -10.63 -13.02 -13.76
C PRO A 227 -10.72 -11.93 -12.68
N LEU A 228 -9.70 -11.08 -12.55
CA LEU A 228 -9.72 -9.90 -11.64
C LEU A 228 -10.57 -8.72 -12.15
N GLY A 229 -11.03 -8.77 -13.41
CA GLY A 229 -11.81 -7.71 -14.06
C GLY A 229 -10.98 -6.50 -14.48
N ASP A 230 -10.31 -6.58 -15.64
CA ASP A 230 -9.49 -5.50 -16.22
C ASP A 230 -10.31 -4.23 -16.49
N THR A 231 -9.88 -3.10 -15.89
CA THR A 231 -10.53 -1.78 -16.04
C THR A 231 -9.71 -0.80 -16.88
N SER A 232 -8.53 -1.21 -17.36
CA SER A 232 -7.61 -0.36 -18.15
C SER A 232 -8.25 0.19 -19.43
N ARG A 233 -9.22 -0.54 -20.01
CA ARG A 233 -9.98 -0.09 -21.19
C ARG A 233 -10.90 1.11 -20.94
N ILE A 234 -11.30 1.33 -19.68
CA ILE A 234 -12.24 2.39 -19.28
C ILE A 234 -11.47 3.61 -18.74
N PHE A 235 -10.49 3.37 -17.86
CA PHE A 235 -9.76 4.44 -17.15
C PHE A 235 -8.31 4.64 -17.63
N GLY A 236 -7.81 3.81 -18.54
CA GLY A 236 -6.47 3.96 -19.10
C GLY A 236 -6.34 5.22 -19.96
N LYS A 237 -5.18 5.86 -19.91
CA LYS A 237 -4.86 6.99 -20.81
C LYS A 237 -4.95 6.52 -22.25
N LYS A 238 -5.85 7.13 -23.05
CA LYS A 238 -5.78 7.04 -24.51
C LYS A 238 -4.41 7.56 -24.94
N LYS A 239 -3.69 6.77 -25.76
CA LYS A 239 -2.47 7.26 -26.41
C LYS A 239 -2.88 8.36 -27.40
N THR A 240 -2.60 9.60 -27.06
CA THR A 240 -2.46 10.66 -28.07
C THR A 240 -1.23 10.31 -28.91
N HIS A 241 -1.47 10.07 -30.19
CA HIS A 241 -0.45 9.96 -31.22
C HIS A 241 0.17 11.32 -31.51
#